data_AF-A0A2V2Q346-F1
#
_entry.id   AF-A0A2V2Q346-F1
#
_cell.length_a   1.000
_cell.length_b   1.000
_cell.length_c   1.000
_cell.angle_alpha   90.00
_cell.angle_beta   90.00
_cell.angle_gamma   90.00
#
_symmetry.space_group_name_H-M   'P 1'
#
loop_
_entity.id
_entity.type
_entity.pdbx_description
1 polymer ?
#
loop_
_entity_poly.entity_id
_entity_poly.type
_entity_poly.pdbx_seq_one_letter_code
_entity_poly.pdbx_strand_id
1 'polypeptide(L)'
;MPSSQARTDREAAPRRDRGALRRTGEWCARHFVTVLVLWVAALAGLQVLQHAYGGDYSDDFSLPGTQSQEGLDVLKAHAPQAGGYSAQVVLHDADKPLTSVSDQVATAVADLGKLPDVLSAQNPLPSSGSAPPPPPDPNTGPLSSDQKTAYITVRFSVQPATLDPSYLDGVDAAVQPLRSAGVEVEYGGPLG
;
A
#
# COMPACT_ATOMS: atom_id res chain seq x y z
N MET A 1 -97.08 -10.95 -25.13
CA MET A 1 -96.10 -11.93 -24.62
C MET A 1 -94.71 -11.31 -24.72
N PRO A 2 -93.86 -11.52 -23.71
CA PRO A 2 -93.21 -10.41 -23.00
C PRO A 2 -91.67 -10.53 -22.93
N SER A 3 -91.07 -9.56 -22.23
CA SER A 3 -89.87 -9.69 -21.40
C SER A 3 -88.50 -9.58 -22.10
N SER A 4 -87.74 -8.52 -21.81
CA SER A 4 -86.76 -8.42 -20.70
C SER A 4 -85.41 -9.05 -21.12
N GLN A 5 -84.24 -8.43 -21.04
CA GLN A 5 -83.71 -7.53 -20.03
C GLN A 5 -82.56 -6.67 -20.59
N ALA A 6 -82.46 -5.47 -20.03
CA ALA A 6 -81.22 -4.73 -19.91
C ALA A 6 -80.11 -5.63 -19.32
N ARG A 7 -78.98 -5.71 -20.00
CA ARG A 7 -77.72 -6.16 -19.39
C ARG A 7 -76.75 -4.98 -19.38
N THR A 8 -76.90 -4.14 -18.36
CA THR A 8 -75.77 -3.44 -17.77
C THR A 8 -74.83 -4.49 -17.20
N ASP A 9 -73.62 -4.64 -17.71
CA ASP A 9 -72.56 -5.34 -16.97
C ASP A 9 -71.18 -4.73 -17.30
N ARG A 10 -70.82 -3.80 -16.42
CA ARG A 10 -69.51 -3.55 -15.82
C ARG A 10 -68.29 -3.45 -16.74
N GLU A 11 -67.90 -2.21 -16.93
CA GLU A 11 -66.50 -1.75 -17.03
C GLU A 11 -65.61 -2.50 -16.02
N ALA A 12 -64.72 -3.35 -16.54
CA ALA A 12 -63.75 -4.06 -15.74
C ALA A 12 -62.67 -3.08 -15.25
N ALA A 13 -62.75 -2.67 -13.99
CA ALA A 13 -61.72 -1.85 -13.37
C ALA A 13 -60.36 -2.59 -13.37
N PRO A 14 -59.24 -1.93 -13.73
CA PRO A 14 -57.93 -2.56 -13.70
C PRO A 14 -57.54 -2.88 -12.26
N ARG A 15 -57.24 -4.15 -11.99
CA ARG A 15 -56.67 -4.59 -10.71
C ARG A 15 -55.31 -3.93 -10.57
N ARG A 16 -55.20 -2.93 -9.69
CA ARG A 16 -53.91 -2.39 -9.25
C ARG A 16 -53.20 -3.51 -8.49
N ASP A 17 -52.28 -4.20 -9.15
CA ASP A 17 -51.35 -5.10 -8.49
C ASP A 17 -50.58 -4.30 -7.44
N ARG A 18 -50.98 -4.48 -6.18
CA ARG A 18 -50.31 -3.85 -5.03
C ARG A 18 -48.93 -4.46 -4.97
N GLY A 19 -47.96 -3.68 -5.47
CA GLY A 19 -46.62 -4.11 -5.84
C GLY A 19 -45.93 -4.94 -4.78
N ALA A 20 -45.37 -6.07 -5.22
CA ALA A 20 -44.55 -6.97 -4.42
C ALA A 20 -43.45 -6.22 -3.63
N LEU A 21 -42.91 -5.14 -4.21
CA LEU A 21 -41.91 -4.26 -3.58
C LEU A 21 -42.41 -3.58 -2.29
N ARG A 22 -43.70 -3.25 -2.19
CA ARG A 22 -44.25 -2.59 -0.99
C ARG A 22 -44.38 -3.57 0.17
N ARG A 23 -44.74 -4.83 -0.12
CA ARG A 23 -44.84 -5.90 0.89
C ARG A 23 -43.46 -6.34 1.39
N THR A 24 -42.47 -6.45 0.50
CA THR A 24 -41.09 -6.76 0.92
C THR A 24 -40.48 -5.60 1.69
N GLY A 25 -40.73 -4.36 1.27
CA GLY A 25 -40.30 -3.15 1.99
C GLY A 25 -40.88 -3.01 3.40
N GLU A 26 -42.20 -3.21 3.57
CA GLU A 26 -42.86 -3.16 4.89
C GLU A 26 -42.42 -4.30 5.81
N TRP A 27 -42.09 -5.47 5.25
CA TRP A 27 -41.57 -6.61 6.03
C TRP A 27 -40.12 -6.38 6.48
N CYS A 28 -39.27 -5.82 5.61
CA CYS A 28 -37.91 -5.40 5.97
C CYS A 28 -37.92 -4.29 7.03
N ALA A 29 -38.87 -3.34 6.95
CA ALA A 29 -39.01 -2.29 7.96
C ALA A 29 -39.51 -2.82 9.32
N ARG A 30 -40.41 -3.81 9.33
CA ARG A 30 -40.89 -4.44 10.58
C ARG A 30 -39.88 -5.36 11.26
N HIS A 31 -38.95 -5.95 10.50
CA HIS A 31 -37.91 -6.86 11.02
C HIS A 31 -36.51 -6.28 10.81
N PHE A 32 -36.38 -4.95 10.89
CA PHE A 32 -35.13 -4.26 10.58
C PHE A 32 -33.94 -4.79 11.39
N VAL A 33 -34.15 -5.19 12.64
CA VAL A 33 -33.12 -5.82 13.48
C VAL A 33 -32.68 -7.16 12.90
N THR A 34 -33.61 -8.03 12.49
CA THR A 34 -33.28 -9.34 11.89
C THR A 34 -32.57 -9.18 10.55
N VAL A 35 -32.99 -8.23 9.73
CA VAL A 35 -32.34 -7.93 8.44
C VAL A 35 -30.93 -7.39 8.66
N LEU A 36 -30.75 -6.50 9.64
CA LEU A 36 -29.45 -5.96 10.02
C LEU A 36 -28.51 -7.07 10.52
N VAL A 37 -28.98 -7.91 11.44
CA VAL A 37 -28.20 -9.04 11.98
C VAL A 37 -27.83 -10.02 10.88
N LEU A 38 -28.74 -10.33 9.95
CA LEU A 38 -28.46 -11.19 8.81
C LEU A 38 -27.39 -10.59 7.90
N TRP A 39 -27.46 -9.29 7.61
CA TRP A 39 -26.44 -8.60 6.81
C TRP A 39 -25.08 -8.56 7.51
N VAL A 40 -25.05 -8.26 8.81
CA VAL A 40 -23.82 -8.27 9.60
C VAL A 40 -23.21 -9.69 9.62
N ALA A 41 -24.03 -10.72 9.81
CA ALA A 41 -23.58 -12.11 9.76
C ALA A 41 -23.08 -12.52 8.38
N ALA A 42 -23.74 -12.06 7.30
CA ALA A 42 -23.30 -12.30 5.93
C ALA A 42 -21.96 -11.60 5.63
N LEU A 43 -21.79 -10.36 6.07
CA LEU A 43 -20.52 -9.63 5.93
C LEU A 43 -19.41 -10.27 6.74
N ALA A 44 -19.67 -10.63 8.00
CA ALA A 44 -18.71 -11.34 8.84
C ALA A 44 -18.33 -12.70 8.25
N GLY A 45 -19.30 -13.45 7.73
CA GLY A 45 -19.06 -14.70 7.03
C GLY A 45 -18.21 -14.50 5.77
N LEU A 46 -18.47 -13.45 4.99
CA LEU A 46 -17.67 -13.12 3.82
C LEU A 46 -16.24 -12.72 4.18
N GLN A 47 -16.04 -11.94 5.26
CA GLN A 47 -14.72 -11.57 5.78
C GLN A 47 -13.94 -12.82 6.23
N VAL A 48 -14.56 -13.73 6.98
CA VAL A 48 -13.93 -14.99 7.40
C VAL A 48 -13.58 -15.86 6.20
N LEU A 49 -14.46 -15.92 5.20
CA LEU A 49 -14.22 -16.69 3.97
C LEU A 49 -13.11 -16.06 3.13
N GLN A 50 -13.04 -14.73 3.06
CA GLN A 50 -11.95 -14.00 2.44
C GLN A 50 -10.63 -14.26 3.17
N HIS A 51 -10.60 -14.30 4.51
CA HIS A 51 -9.38 -14.65 5.23
C HIS A 51 -8.97 -16.13 5.07
N ALA A 52 -9.92 -17.04 4.87
CA ALA A 52 -9.64 -18.46 4.71
C ALA A 52 -9.29 -18.87 3.26
N TYR A 53 -9.79 -18.16 2.26
CA TYR A 53 -9.67 -18.50 0.83
C TYR A 53 -9.15 -17.36 -0.07
N GLY A 54 -9.19 -16.11 0.38
CA GLY A 54 -8.61 -14.98 -0.32
C GLY A 54 -7.12 -14.94 -0.05
N GLY A 55 -6.31 -15.26 -1.07
CA GLY A 55 -4.88 -15.04 -1.01
C GLY A 55 -4.54 -13.56 -0.82
N ASP A 56 -3.32 -13.29 -0.37
CA ASP A 56 -2.77 -11.94 -0.28
C ASP A 56 -2.93 -11.21 -1.62
N TYR A 57 -3.38 -9.95 -1.58
CA TYR A 57 -3.35 -9.07 -2.73
C TYR A 57 -1.88 -8.81 -3.10
N SER A 58 -1.30 -9.68 -3.93
CA SER A 58 0.02 -9.46 -4.54
C SER A 58 -0.17 -8.78 -5.89
N ASP A 59 0.36 -7.57 -6.03
CA ASP A 59 0.51 -6.85 -7.31
C ASP A 59 1.71 -7.42 -8.10
N ASP A 60 1.81 -8.74 -8.22
CA ASP A 60 2.73 -9.40 -9.15
C ASP A 60 2.14 -9.36 -10.56
N PHE A 61 2.24 -8.19 -11.22
CA PHE A 61 2.00 -8.08 -12.67
C PHE A 61 3.14 -8.75 -13.45
N SER A 62 3.18 -10.08 -13.42
CA SER A 62 3.96 -10.87 -14.38
C SER A 62 3.05 -11.21 -15.57
N LEU A 63 3.41 -10.71 -16.76
CA LEU A 63 2.81 -11.13 -18.03
C LEU A 63 3.85 -12.02 -18.73
N PRO A 64 3.71 -13.36 -18.63
CA PRO A 64 4.68 -14.30 -19.19
C PRO A 64 4.86 -14.06 -20.70
N GLY A 65 6.11 -13.94 -21.17
CA GLY A 65 6.44 -13.82 -22.59
C GLY A 65 6.52 -12.39 -23.16
N THR A 66 6.56 -11.36 -22.31
CA THR A 66 6.81 -9.97 -22.75
C THR A 66 8.30 -9.62 -22.71
N GLN A 67 8.77 -8.75 -23.62
CA GLN A 67 10.16 -8.27 -23.61
C GLN A 67 10.56 -7.59 -22.29
N SER A 68 9.59 -7.02 -21.58
CA SER A 68 9.78 -6.43 -20.25
C SER A 68 10.19 -7.48 -19.21
N GLN A 69 9.67 -8.70 -19.29
CA GLN A 69 10.05 -9.80 -18.39
C GLN A 69 11.47 -10.31 -18.69
N GLU A 70 11.82 -10.47 -19.97
CA GLU A 70 13.15 -10.91 -20.38
C GLU A 70 14.23 -9.89 -19.97
N GLY A 71 13.92 -8.59 -20.05
CA GLY A 71 14.78 -7.53 -19.52
C GLY A 71 14.98 -7.60 -17.99
N LEU A 72 13.93 -7.91 -17.24
CA LEU A 72 14.03 -8.12 -15.79
C LEU A 72 14.84 -9.37 -15.44
N ASP A 73 14.72 -10.43 -16.22
CA ASP A 73 15.46 -11.68 -16.01
C ASP A 73 16.96 -11.49 -16.29
N VAL A 74 17.32 -10.77 -17.35
CA VAL A 74 18.71 -10.34 -17.64
C VAL A 74 19.25 -9.47 -16.49
N LEU A 75 18.44 -8.53 -15.99
CA LEU A 75 18.85 -7.67 -14.88
C LEU A 75 19.07 -8.48 -13.59
N LYS A 76 18.20 -9.43 -13.26
CA LYS A 76 18.38 -10.34 -12.11
C LYS A 76 19.64 -11.20 -12.26
N ALA A 77 19.94 -11.67 -13.47
CA ALA A 77 21.11 -12.51 -13.73
C ALA A 77 22.45 -11.75 -13.61
N HIS A 78 22.50 -10.50 -14.07
CA HIS A 78 23.76 -9.76 -14.19
C HIS A 78 23.94 -8.63 -13.16
N ALA A 79 22.87 -8.12 -12.57
CA ALA A 79 22.89 -7.11 -11.53
C ALA A 79 21.75 -7.35 -10.52
N PRO A 80 21.82 -8.45 -9.73
CA PRO A 80 20.75 -8.79 -8.78
C PRO A 80 20.48 -7.64 -7.79
N GLN A 81 21.50 -6.85 -7.46
CA GLN A 81 21.44 -5.66 -6.61
C GLN A 81 20.64 -4.50 -7.23
N ALA A 82 20.49 -4.47 -8.56
CA ALA A 82 19.77 -3.45 -9.32
C ALA A 82 18.33 -3.87 -9.69
N GLY A 83 17.93 -5.10 -9.34
CA GLY A 83 16.54 -5.53 -9.32
C GLY A 83 15.88 -5.27 -7.95
N GLY A 84 14.73 -5.89 -7.73
CA GLY A 84 14.02 -5.89 -6.44
C GLY A 84 13.03 -4.73 -6.25
N TYR A 85 12.46 -4.67 -5.05
CA TYR A 85 11.52 -3.63 -4.64
C TYR A 85 12.25 -2.53 -3.89
N SER A 86 11.99 -1.27 -4.21
CA SER A 86 12.62 -0.13 -3.52
C SER A 86 11.69 0.47 -2.47
N ALA A 87 12.26 0.83 -1.32
CA ALA A 87 11.63 1.72 -0.36
C ALA A 87 12.59 2.83 0.08
N GLN A 88 12.02 3.86 0.69
CA GLN A 88 12.77 5.05 1.08
C GLN A 88 12.73 5.22 2.60
N VAL A 89 13.87 5.56 3.19
CA VAL A 89 13.95 6.01 4.57
C VAL A 89 14.36 7.48 4.51
N VAL A 90 13.49 8.39 4.92
CA VAL A 90 13.70 9.84 4.89
C VAL A 90 14.32 10.27 6.20
N LEU A 91 15.31 11.15 6.10
CA LEU A 91 16.07 11.73 7.21
C LEU A 91 15.85 13.23 7.19
N HIS A 92 15.55 13.82 8.33
CA HIS A 92 15.41 15.26 8.48
C HIS A 92 16.05 15.75 9.79
N ASP A 93 16.80 16.85 9.73
CA ASP A 93 17.29 17.57 10.90
C ASP A 93 16.99 19.05 10.75
N ALA A 94 16.17 19.59 11.65
CA ALA A 94 15.71 20.98 11.58
C ALA A 94 16.83 21.99 11.86
N ASP A 95 17.86 21.60 12.61
CA ASP A 95 18.87 22.49 13.17
C ASP A 95 20.22 22.39 12.44
N LYS A 96 20.65 21.16 12.12
CA LYS A 96 21.99 20.87 11.62
C LYS A 96 21.95 20.19 10.25
N PRO A 97 23.00 20.34 9.42
CA PRO A 97 23.11 19.57 8.20
C PRO A 97 23.38 18.10 8.52
N LEU A 98 22.79 17.19 7.73
CA LEU A 98 22.96 15.75 7.88
C LEU A 98 24.42 15.29 7.65
N THR A 99 25.22 16.13 6.98
CA THR A 99 26.67 15.93 6.85
C THR A 99 27.42 15.98 8.19
N SER A 100 26.84 16.61 9.23
CA SER A 100 27.40 16.62 10.58
C SER A 100 27.27 15.30 11.33
N VAL A 101 26.37 14.43 10.86
CA VAL A 101 26.09 13.09 11.41
C VAL A 101 26.41 12.00 10.38
N SER A 102 27.42 12.25 9.52
CA SER A 102 27.77 11.36 8.41
C SER A 102 28.13 9.95 8.86
N ASP A 103 28.77 9.81 10.03
CA ASP A 103 29.16 8.52 10.58
C ASP A 103 27.93 7.72 11.04
N GLN A 104 26.94 8.41 11.62
CA GLN A 104 25.67 7.80 12.03
C GLN A 104 24.85 7.39 10.79
N VAL A 105 24.84 8.21 9.74
CA VAL A 105 24.19 7.87 8.46
C VAL A 105 24.87 6.65 7.82
N ALA A 106 26.21 6.63 7.77
CA ALA A 106 26.95 5.49 7.25
C ALA A 106 26.69 4.21 8.06
N THR A 107 26.61 4.32 9.38
CA THR A 107 26.27 3.21 10.29
C THR A 107 24.87 2.68 10.01
N ALA A 108 23.86 3.57 9.97
CA ALA A 108 22.48 3.19 9.69
C ALA A 108 22.33 2.52 8.32
N VAL A 109 22.99 3.05 7.28
CA VAL A 109 23.01 2.44 5.94
C VAL A 109 23.64 1.05 5.98
N ALA A 110 24.74 0.88 6.70
CA ALA A 110 25.42 -0.40 6.83
C ALA A 110 24.57 -1.43 7.60
N ASP A 111 23.84 -1.00 8.63
CA ASP A 111 22.98 -1.88 9.43
C ASP A 111 21.70 -2.24 8.68
N LEU A 112 21.08 -1.31 7.96
CA LEU A 112 19.99 -1.59 7.02
C LEU A 112 20.42 -2.61 5.97
N GLY A 113 21.64 -2.49 5.44
CA GLY A 113 22.20 -3.43 4.48
C GLY A 113 22.45 -4.84 5.01
N LYS A 114 22.41 -5.07 6.33
CA LYS A 114 22.56 -6.39 6.96
C LYS A 114 21.22 -7.07 7.25
N LEU A 115 20.11 -6.36 7.10
CA LEU A 115 18.80 -6.94 7.37
C LEU A 115 18.50 -8.05 6.36
N PRO A 116 17.77 -9.11 6.79
CA PRO A 116 17.33 -10.15 5.88
C PRO A 116 16.52 -9.53 4.75
N ASP A 117 16.64 -10.09 3.54
CA ASP A 117 15.94 -9.62 2.34
C ASP A 117 16.34 -8.23 1.81
N VAL A 118 17.29 -7.52 2.44
CA VAL A 118 17.89 -6.31 1.87
C VAL A 118 18.98 -6.69 0.87
N LEU A 119 18.81 -6.25 -0.38
CA LEU A 119 19.81 -6.37 -1.44
C LEU A 119 20.85 -5.26 -1.34
N SER A 120 20.41 -4.02 -1.14
CA SER A 120 21.32 -2.89 -0.98
C SER A 120 20.67 -1.71 -0.26
N ALA A 121 21.48 -0.92 0.42
CA ALA A 121 21.09 0.37 0.99
C ALA A 121 22.08 1.44 0.48
N GLN A 122 21.55 2.52 -0.08
CA GLN A 122 22.36 3.60 -0.66
C GLN A 122 22.51 4.76 0.30
N ASN A 123 23.75 5.14 0.57
CA ASN A 123 24.07 6.31 1.39
C ASN A 123 23.68 7.60 0.64
N PRO A 124 22.85 8.47 1.22
CA PRO A 124 22.44 9.71 0.57
C PRO A 124 23.48 10.83 0.65
N LEU A 125 24.50 10.68 1.49
CA LEU A 125 25.53 11.70 1.65
C LEU A 125 26.65 11.51 0.62
N PRO A 126 27.22 12.61 0.11
CA PRO A 126 28.38 12.53 -0.77
C PRO A 126 29.55 11.88 -0.05
N SER A 127 30.28 10.99 -0.74
CA SER A 127 31.48 10.34 -0.23
C SER A 127 32.47 11.39 0.29
N SER A 128 32.94 11.24 1.52
CA SER A 128 33.93 12.12 2.15
C SER A 128 35.16 12.27 1.22
N GLY A 129 35.28 13.41 0.54
CA GLY A 129 36.37 13.69 -0.41
C GLY A 129 35.99 13.72 -1.89
N SER A 130 34.72 13.55 -2.25
CA SER A 130 34.23 13.78 -3.61
C SER A 130 32.91 14.52 -3.53
N ALA A 131 32.95 15.85 -3.69
CA ALA A 131 31.76 16.57 -4.10
C ALA A 131 31.37 15.99 -5.48
N PRO A 132 30.18 15.38 -5.64
CA PRO A 132 29.69 15.06 -6.97
C PRO A 132 29.74 16.34 -7.80
N PRO A 133 30.08 16.28 -9.10
CA PRO A 133 29.92 17.44 -9.96
C PRO A 133 28.51 18.00 -9.71
N PRO A 134 28.35 19.31 -9.45
CA PRO A 134 27.05 19.88 -9.13
C PRO A 134 26.09 19.41 -10.22
N PRO A 135 24.98 18.75 -9.85
CA PRO A 135 24.04 18.32 -10.85
C PRO A 135 23.57 19.54 -11.64
N PRO A 136 23.15 19.39 -12.91
CA PRO A 136 22.63 20.50 -13.69
C PRO A 136 21.47 21.23 -12.98
N ASP A 137 20.81 20.55 -12.05
CA ASP A 137 19.78 21.08 -11.16
C ASP A 137 20.16 20.85 -9.68
N PRO A 138 20.29 21.88 -8.83
CA PRO A 138 20.68 21.71 -7.41
C PRO A 138 19.68 20.90 -6.58
N ASN A 139 18.51 20.55 -7.15
CA ASN A 139 17.50 19.68 -6.54
C ASN A 139 17.53 18.23 -7.06
N THR A 140 18.53 17.85 -7.85
CA THR A 140 18.65 16.47 -8.37
C THR A 140 19.67 15.68 -7.55
N GLY A 141 19.23 15.13 -6.43
CA GLY A 141 20.05 14.28 -5.57
C GLY A 141 19.31 13.81 -4.33
N PRO A 142 19.83 12.78 -3.64
CA PRO A 142 19.21 12.24 -2.43
C PRO A 142 19.41 13.12 -1.19
N LEU A 143 20.10 14.26 -1.33
CA LEU A 143 20.32 15.26 -0.30
C LEU A 143 19.79 16.61 -0.78
N SER A 144 18.98 17.26 0.05
CA SER A 144 18.43 18.59 -0.20
C SER A 144 19.52 19.66 -0.33
N SER A 145 19.21 20.76 -1.02
CA SER A 145 20.10 21.92 -1.19
C SER A 145 20.52 22.56 0.13
N ASP A 146 19.66 22.50 1.16
CA ASP A 146 19.94 22.95 2.53
C ASP A 146 20.71 21.92 3.38
N GLN A 147 20.96 20.73 2.83
CA GLN A 147 21.58 19.57 3.49
C GLN A 147 20.87 19.06 4.74
N LYS A 148 19.62 19.47 4.98
CA LYS A 148 18.84 19.11 6.17
C LYS A 148 17.90 17.93 5.95
N THR A 149 17.57 17.64 4.71
CA THR A 149 16.70 16.51 4.34
C THR A 149 17.41 15.60 3.37
N ALA A 150 17.34 14.29 3.59
CA ALA A 150 17.88 13.28 2.71
C ALA A 150 17.03 12.02 2.69
N TYR A 151 17.23 11.13 1.71
CA TYR A 151 16.58 9.81 1.72
C TYR A 151 17.54 8.68 1.38
N ILE A 152 17.57 7.65 2.23
CA ILE A 152 18.26 6.37 1.96
C ILE A 152 17.33 5.54 1.06
N THR A 153 17.85 5.08 -0.08
CA THR A 153 17.13 4.11 -0.91
C THR A 153 17.54 2.70 -0.50
N VAL A 154 16.59 1.92 -0.01
CA VAL A 154 16.78 0.51 0.36
C VAL A 154 16.09 -0.37 -0.69
N ARG A 155 16.80 -1.38 -1.18
CA ARG A 155 16.30 -2.37 -2.14
C ARG A 155 16.14 -3.70 -1.47
N PHE A 156 15.01 -4.35 -1.72
CA PHE A 156 14.61 -5.62 -1.12
C PHE A 156 14.46 -6.71 -2.19
N SER A 157 14.75 -7.95 -1.80
CA SER A 157 14.54 -9.16 -2.62
C SER A 157 13.05 -9.48 -2.77
N VAL A 158 12.25 -9.12 -1.76
CA VAL A 158 10.80 -9.34 -1.67
C VAL A 158 10.07 -8.02 -1.51
N GLN A 159 8.76 -8.01 -1.73
CA GLN A 159 7.95 -6.81 -1.59
C GLN A 159 7.85 -6.43 -0.10
N PRO A 160 8.23 -5.22 0.33
CA PRO A 160 8.26 -4.89 1.76
C PRO A 160 6.90 -5.00 2.45
N ALA A 161 5.81 -4.79 1.72
CA ALA A 161 4.44 -4.93 2.22
C ALA A 161 4.05 -6.37 2.59
N THR A 162 4.80 -7.38 2.15
CA THR A 162 4.55 -8.79 2.52
C THR A 162 5.43 -9.25 3.68
N LEU A 163 6.31 -8.38 4.19
CA LEU A 163 7.13 -8.68 5.37
C LEU A 163 6.27 -8.62 6.64
N ASP A 164 6.62 -9.44 7.62
CA ASP A 164 5.96 -9.43 8.92
C ASP A 164 6.12 -8.05 9.60
N PRO A 165 5.11 -7.52 10.33
CA PRO A 165 5.24 -6.25 11.03
C PRO A 165 6.46 -6.15 11.96
N SER A 166 6.91 -7.28 12.54
CA SER A 166 8.12 -7.36 13.36
C SER A 166 9.41 -7.06 12.61
N TYR A 167 9.39 -7.08 11.26
CA TYR A 167 10.53 -6.66 10.45
C TYR A 167 10.87 -5.18 10.67
N LEU A 168 9.86 -4.34 10.94
CA LEU A 168 10.07 -2.91 11.24
C LEU A 168 10.86 -2.70 12.52
N ASP A 169 10.83 -3.62 13.50
CA ASP A 169 11.66 -3.53 14.70
C ASP A 169 13.16 -3.57 14.34
N GLY A 170 13.52 -4.37 13.34
CA GLY A 170 14.90 -4.45 12.82
C GLY A 170 15.30 -3.18 12.07
N VAL A 171 14.38 -2.62 11.28
CA VAL A 171 14.58 -1.34 10.59
C VAL A 171 14.74 -0.19 11.60
N ASP A 172 13.88 -0.13 12.61
CA ASP A 172 13.93 0.85 13.69
C ASP A 172 15.24 0.76 14.48
N ALA A 173 15.69 -0.45 14.80
CA ALA A 173 16.97 -0.67 15.46
C ALA A 173 18.15 -0.17 14.59
N ALA A 174 18.11 -0.40 13.28
CA ALA A 174 19.15 0.04 12.36
C ALA A 174 19.25 1.58 12.25
N VAL A 175 18.14 2.31 12.35
CA VAL A 175 18.13 3.78 12.30
C VAL A 175 18.23 4.45 13.66
N GLN A 176 18.23 3.69 14.75
CA GLN A 176 18.28 4.21 16.12
C GLN A 176 19.48 5.13 16.43
N PRO A 177 20.69 4.92 15.85
CA PRO A 177 21.79 5.87 15.98
C PRO A 177 21.47 7.27 15.44
N LEU A 178 20.68 7.37 14.37
CA LEU A 178 20.25 8.65 13.79
C LEU A 178 19.24 9.36 14.71
N ARG A 179 18.24 8.64 15.19
CA ARG A 179 17.27 9.18 16.16
C ARG A 179 17.96 9.66 17.44
N SER A 180 18.96 8.93 17.91
CA SER A 180 19.77 9.31 19.08
C SER A 180 20.62 10.56 18.85
N ALA A 181 20.97 10.86 17.59
CA ALA A 181 21.68 12.07 17.20
C ALA A 181 20.76 13.29 17.00
N GLY A 182 19.44 13.12 17.14
CA GLY A 182 18.44 14.17 16.95
C GLY A 182 17.87 14.25 15.52
N VAL A 183 18.19 13.28 14.66
CA VAL A 183 17.65 13.20 13.30
C VAL A 183 16.27 12.56 13.33
N GLU A 184 15.29 13.22 12.74
CA GLU A 184 13.98 12.68 12.46
C GLU A 184 14.07 11.67 11.31
N VAL A 185 13.50 10.48 11.51
CA VAL A 185 13.53 9.40 10.54
C VAL A 185 12.11 8.94 10.25
N GLU A 186 11.76 8.94 8.98
CA GLU A 186 10.43 8.59 8.46
C GLU A 186 10.55 7.51 7.39
N TYR A 187 9.54 6.64 7.30
CA TYR A 187 9.51 5.56 6.33
C TYR A 187 8.58 5.93 5.16
N GLY A 188 9.10 5.84 3.95
CA GLY A 188 8.39 6.21 2.72
C GLY A 188 8.13 5.02 1.81
N GLY A 189 7.00 5.09 1.08
CA GLY A 189 6.62 4.06 0.12
C GLY A 189 6.13 2.79 0.82
N PRO A 190 6.50 1.58 0.35
CA PRO A 190 6.00 0.31 0.90
C PRO A 190 6.38 0.00 2.37
N LEU A 191 7.17 0.86 3.02
CA LEU A 191 7.57 0.74 4.43
C LEU A 191 6.73 1.58 5.39
N GLY A 192 5.84 2.46 4.89
CA GLY A 192 5.03 3.39 5.69
C GLY A 192 3.53 3.21 5.52
#